data_AF-A0A939KWD7-F1
#
_entry.id   AF-A0A939KWD7-F1
#
_cell.length_a   1.000
_cell.length_b   1.000
_cell.length_c   1.000
_cell.angle_alpha   90.00
_cell.angle_beta   90.00
_cell.angle_gamma   90.00
#
_symmetry.space_group_name_H-M   'P 1'
#
loop_
_entity.id
_entity.type
_entity.pdbx_description
1 polymer ?
#
loop_
_entity_poly.entity_id
_entity_poly.type
_entity_poly.pdbx_seq_one_letter_code
_entity_poly.pdbx_strand_id
1 'polypeptide(L)'
;MRVDLMKGEHKQPDFLALNPFGQVPVLVDGNTVVSDSQAILTYLALKYNPQWFPTAPEMAAQVVRWLSVAANEISQGLAAARLFYLLDFKNVNIPHSARQIVIYHVLRKKSFCATNVVRSEEGI
;
A
#
# COMPACT_ATOMS: atom_id res chain seq x y z
N MET A 1 15.99 15.10 -5.36
CA MET A 1 17.13 14.16 -5.33
C MET A 1 16.79 12.95 -6.18
N ARG A 2 17.68 12.52 -7.09
CA ARG A 2 17.52 11.26 -7.82
C ARG A 2 18.29 10.19 -7.05
N VAL A 3 17.71 8.99 -6.93
CA VAL A 3 18.34 7.86 -6.23
C VAL A 3 18.46 6.70 -7.21
N ASP A 4 19.67 6.25 -7.47
CA ASP A 4 19.97 5.09 -8.29
C ASP A 4 19.90 3.81 -7.45
N LEU A 5 18.83 3.04 -7.67
CA LEU A 5 18.58 1.80 -6.95
C LEU A 5 19.60 0.70 -7.33
N MET A 6 20.08 0.69 -8.57
CA MET A 6 21.02 -0.32 -9.06
C MET A 6 22.40 -0.15 -8.45
N LYS A 7 22.78 1.09 -8.13
CA LYS A 7 24.01 1.41 -7.39
C LYS A 7 23.85 1.30 -5.87
N GLY A 8 22.66 0.96 -5.38
CA GLY A 8 22.41 0.83 -3.95
C GLY A 8 22.38 2.17 -3.21
N GLU A 9 22.13 3.30 -3.87
CA GLU A 9 22.17 4.64 -3.24
C GLU A 9 21.14 4.77 -2.10
N HIS A 10 19.98 4.11 -2.24
CA HIS A 10 18.95 3.99 -1.20
C HIS A 10 19.40 3.27 0.09
N LYS A 11 20.60 2.67 0.11
CA LYS A 11 21.21 2.03 1.28
C LYS A 11 22.37 2.82 1.86
N GLN A 12 22.71 3.98 1.28
CA GLN A 12 23.79 4.82 1.77
C GLN A 12 23.36 5.65 2.98
N PRO A 13 24.29 6.03 3.88
CA PRO A 13 23.98 6.74 5.12
C PRO A 13 23.08 7.97 4.93
N ASP A 14 23.34 8.76 3.89
CA ASP A 14 22.57 9.98 3.60
C ASP A 14 21.08 9.69 3.30
N PHE A 15 20.79 8.59 2.58
CA PHE A 15 19.41 8.18 2.33
C PHE A 15 18.78 7.51 3.55
N LEU A 16 19.56 6.69 4.28
CA LEU A 16 19.08 6.02 5.48
C LEU A 16 18.74 7.01 6.61
N ALA A 17 19.40 8.17 6.64
CA ALA A 17 19.02 9.27 7.53
C ALA A 17 17.60 9.80 7.25
N LEU A 18 17.11 9.67 6.02
CA LEU A 18 15.73 10.04 5.64
C LEU A 18 14.75 8.88 5.86
N ASN A 19 15.15 7.65 5.52
CA ASN A 19 14.33 6.46 5.71
C ASN A 19 15.21 5.27 6.15
N PRO A 20 15.16 4.87 7.43
CA PRO A 20 15.96 3.76 7.96
C PRO A 20 15.70 2.42 7.27
N PHE A 21 14.53 2.22 6.66
CA PHE A 21 14.24 1.01 5.88
C PHE A 21 15.03 0.96 4.55
N GLY A 22 15.61 2.09 4.13
CA GLY A 22 16.31 2.23 2.88
C GLY A 22 15.42 1.82 1.72
N GLN A 23 14.18 2.30 1.71
CA GLN A 23 13.19 2.04 0.68
C GLN A 23 12.75 3.38 0.05
N VAL A 24 12.47 3.34 -1.24
CA VAL A 24 11.82 4.44 -1.95
C VAL A 24 10.31 4.14 -2.05
N PRO A 25 9.43 5.16 -2.10
CA PRO A 25 9.71 6.60 -2.11
C PRO A 25 9.88 7.24 -0.72
N VAL A 26 10.44 8.47 -0.72
CA VAL A 26 10.48 9.40 0.43
C VAL A 26 10.11 10.79 -0.08
N LEU A 27 9.22 11.49 0.63
CA LEU A 27 8.86 12.88 0.41
C LEU A 27 9.54 13.75 1.47
N VAL A 28 10.16 14.85 1.04
CA VAL A 28 10.62 15.92 1.92
C VAL A 28 9.84 17.18 1.56
N ASP A 29 9.09 17.70 2.51
CA ASP A 29 8.23 18.87 2.38
C ASP A 29 8.51 19.85 3.53
N GLY A 30 9.37 20.83 3.25
CA GLY A 30 9.95 21.70 4.26
C GLY A 30 10.73 20.88 5.29
N ASN A 31 10.31 20.96 6.55
CA ASN A 31 10.92 20.22 7.66
C ASN A 31 10.27 18.85 7.90
N THR A 32 9.24 18.48 7.12
CA THR A 32 8.57 17.19 7.26
C THR A 32 9.17 16.18 6.28
N VAL A 33 9.59 15.03 6.81
CA VAL A 33 10.01 13.88 6.01
C VAL A 33 8.97 12.77 6.17
N VAL A 34 8.44 12.27 5.06
CA VAL A 34 7.45 11.18 5.02
C VAL A 34 7.97 10.08 4.12
N SER A 35 8.23 8.90 4.68
CA SER A 35 8.51 7.68 3.93
C SER A 35 7.24 6.82 3.83
N ASP A 36 7.25 5.83 2.93
CA ASP A 36 6.09 5.00 2.52
C ASP A 36 5.12 5.69 1.57
N SER A 37 4.80 5.03 0.45
CA SER A 37 3.94 5.61 -0.59
C SER A 37 2.51 5.90 -0.12
N GLN A 38 1.95 5.07 0.76
CA GLN A 38 0.58 5.25 1.26
C GLN A 38 0.52 6.40 2.27
N ALA A 39 1.54 6.51 3.13
CA ALA A 39 1.69 7.63 4.05
C ALA A 39 1.87 8.96 3.27
N ILE A 40 2.69 8.98 2.22
CA ILE A 40 2.87 10.15 1.34
C ILE A 40 1.55 10.56 0.70
N LEU A 41 0.78 9.63 0.14
CA LEU A 41 -0.53 9.94 -0.46
C LEU A 41 -1.48 10.56 0.55
N THR A 42 -1.53 10.01 1.76
CA THR A 42 -2.37 10.51 2.85
C THR A 42 -1.94 11.91 3.29
N TYR A 43 -0.63 12.13 3.48
CA TYR A 43 -0.05 13.42 3.83
C TYR A 43 -0.36 14.50 2.79
N LEU A 44 -0.12 14.20 1.51
CA LEU A 44 -0.36 15.15 0.43
C LEU A 44 -1.85 15.52 0.32
N ALA A 45 -2.73 14.52 0.42
CA ALA A 45 -4.17 14.77 0.37
C ALA A 45 -4.62 15.65 1.55
N LEU A 46 -4.25 15.29 2.78
CA LEU A 46 -4.64 16.07 3.96
C LEU A 46 -4.01 17.46 4.03
N LYS A 47 -2.77 17.64 3.55
CA LYS A 47 -2.08 18.93 3.62
C LYS A 47 -2.50 19.90 2.52
N TYR A 48 -2.63 19.41 1.29
CA TYR A 48 -2.79 20.27 0.12
C TYR A 48 -4.20 20.27 -0.46
N ASN A 49 -4.97 19.20 -0.29
CA ASN A 49 -6.36 19.15 -0.75
C ASN A 49 -7.23 18.22 0.11
N PRO A 50 -7.62 18.65 1.33
CA PRO A 50 -8.33 17.80 2.28
C PRO A 50 -9.63 17.19 1.75
N GLN A 51 -10.24 17.80 0.71
CA GLN A 51 -11.45 17.28 0.07
C GLN A 51 -11.24 15.91 -0.58
N TRP A 52 -9.99 15.53 -0.89
CA TRP A 52 -9.64 14.26 -1.49
C TRP A 52 -9.45 13.14 -0.47
N PHE A 53 -9.43 13.45 0.83
CA PHE A 53 -9.28 12.45 1.89
C PHE A 53 -10.39 12.62 2.95
N PRO A 54 -11.45 11.81 2.89
CA PRO A 54 -12.52 11.90 3.87
C PRO A 54 -12.02 11.51 5.26
N THR A 55 -12.33 12.33 6.27
CA THR A 55 -11.91 12.13 7.66
C THR A 55 -12.99 11.50 8.54
N ALA A 56 -14.23 11.38 8.04
CA ALA A 56 -15.27 10.60 8.71
C ALA A 56 -14.81 9.14 8.87
N PRO A 57 -14.94 8.53 10.07
CA PRO A 57 -14.32 7.23 10.37
C PRO A 57 -14.65 6.12 9.37
N GLU A 58 -15.91 6.03 8.95
CA GLU A 58 -16.38 5.01 8.02
C GLU A 58 -15.73 5.15 6.64
N MET A 59 -15.61 6.38 6.16
CA MET A 59 -15.03 6.68 4.85
C MET A 59 -13.50 6.58 4.87
N ALA A 60 -12.86 7.07 5.93
CA ALA A 60 -11.42 6.92 6.14
C ALA A 60 -11.03 5.43 6.20
N ALA A 61 -11.83 4.60 6.88
CA ALA A 61 -11.64 3.16 6.92
C ALA A 61 -11.74 2.51 5.53
N GLN A 62 -12.63 2.98 4.64
CA GLN A 62 -12.66 2.49 3.26
C GLN A 62 -11.39 2.87 2.48
N VAL A 63 -10.87 4.09 2.66
CA VAL A 63 -9.60 4.51 2.03
C VAL A 63 -8.45 3.63 2.50
N VAL A 64 -8.30 3.46 3.82
CA VAL A 64 -7.25 2.61 4.41
C VAL A 64 -7.37 1.16 3.96
N ARG A 65 -8.60 0.64 3.85
CA ARG A 65 -8.85 -0.70 3.31
C ARG A 65 -8.31 -0.83 1.89
N TRP A 66 -8.59 0.12 1.01
CA TRP A 66 -8.10 0.07 -0.38
C TRP A 66 -6.60 0.28 -0.50
N LEU A 67 -6.00 1.13 0.34
CA LEU A 67 -4.54 1.27 0.44
C LEU A 67 -3.88 -0.05 0.87
N SER A 68 -4.47 -0.72 1.88
CA SER A 68 -4.05 -2.07 2.30
C SER A 68 -4.19 -3.11 1.18
N VAL A 69 -5.28 -3.05 0.40
CA VAL A 69 -5.49 -3.92 -0.76
C VAL A 69 -4.40 -3.74 -1.82
N ALA A 70 -4.02 -2.49 -2.07
CA ALA A 70 -2.93 -2.18 -2.99
C ALA A 70 -1.58 -2.75 -2.50
N ALA A 71 -1.29 -2.56 -1.21
CA ALA A 71 -0.03 -2.98 -0.59
C ALA A 71 0.14 -4.51 -0.53
N ASN A 72 -0.96 -5.24 -0.35
CA ASN A 72 -0.93 -6.69 -0.13
C ASN A 72 -1.39 -7.44 -1.38
N GLU A 73 -2.68 -7.44 -1.68
CA GLU A 73 -3.28 -8.28 -2.71
C GLU A 73 -2.78 -7.91 -4.11
N ILE A 74 -2.71 -6.62 -4.42
CA ILE A 74 -2.25 -6.17 -5.75
C ILE A 74 -0.74 -6.38 -5.88
N SER A 75 0.04 -5.97 -4.86
CA SER A 75 1.50 -6.07 -4.89
C SER A 75 1.98 -7.54 -4.89
N GLN A 76 1.50 -8.36 -3.95
CA GLN A 76 1.92 -9.76 -3.80
C GLN A 76 1.22 -10.69 -4.79
N GLY A 77 0.08 -10.28 -5.35
CA GLY A 77 -0.66 -11.02 -6.36
C GLY A 77 -0.23 -10.61 -7.77
N LEU A 78 -0.93 -9.63 -8.33
CA LEU A 78 -0.78 -9.24 -9.74
C LEU A 78 0.61 -8.70 -10.07
N ALA A 79 1.19 -7.85 -9.21
CA ALA A 79 2.50 -7.27 -9.50
C ALA A 79 3.61 -8.33 -9.39
N ALA A 80 3.58 -9.20 -8.40
CA ALA A 80 4.50 -10.34 -8.29
C ALA A 80 4.37 -11.30 -9.48
N ALA A 81 3.15 -11.66 -9.88
CA ALA A 81 2.94 -12.49 -11.07
C ALA A 81 3.50 -11.80 -12.34
N ARG A 82 3.31 -10.48 -12.47
CA ARG A 82 3.88 -9.70 -13.57
C ARG A 82 5.42 -9.74 -13.58
N LEU A 83 6.06 -9.63 -12.42
CA LEU A 83 7.53 -9.75 -12.30
C LEU A 83 8.03 -11.09 -12.85
N PHE A 84 7.32 -12.19 -12.57
CA PHE A 84 7.69 -13.51 -13.06
C PHE A 84 7.43 -13.69 -14.56
N TYR A 85 6.19 -13.44 -15.01
CA TYR A 85 5.79 -13.76 -16.38
C TYR A 85 6.32 -12.78 -17.43
N LEU A 86 6.50 -11.50 -17.09
CA LEU A 86 6.90 -10.47 -18.06
C LEU A 86 8.34 -9.99 -17.89
N LEU A 87 8.90 -10.09 -16.67
CA LEU A 87 10.21 -9.52 -16.34
C LEU A 87 11.24 -10.60 -15.96
N ASP A 88 10.90 -11.88 -16.12
CA ASP A 88 11.75 -13.06 -15.88
C ASP A 88 12.39 -13.14 -14.48
N PHE A 89 11.71 -12.58 -13.45
CA PHE A 89 12.13 -12.74 -12.06
C PHE A 89 11.72 -14.13 -11.55
N LYS A 90 12.63 -15.10 -11.63
CA LYS A 90 12.36 -16.50 -11.27
C LYS A 90 12.21 -16.76 -9.76
N ASN A 91 12.68 -15.85 -8.93
CA ASN A 91 12.60 -15.94 -7.47
C ASN A 91 11.28 -15.40 -6.90
N VAL A 92 10.15 -15.73 -7.54
CA VAL A 92 8.81 -15.31 -7.12
C VAL A 92 7.96 -16.53 -6.77
N ASN A 93 7.27 -16.49 -5.63
CA ASN A 93 6.38 -17.57 -5.20
C ASN A 93 5.00 -17.47 -5.90
N ILE A 94 4.92 -18.02 -7.11
CA ILE A 94 3.69 -17.98 -7.92
C ILE A 94 2.47 -18.63 -7.25
N PRO A 95 2.58 -19.78 -6.54
CA PRO A 95 1.46 -20.31 -5.79
C PRO A 95 0.90 -19.34 -4.75
N HIS A 96 1.76 -18.57 -4.06
CA HIS A 96 1.31 -17.52 -3.14
C HIS A 96 0.61 -16.38 -3.89
N SER A 97 1.21 -15.87 -4.98
CA SER A 97 0.63 -14.78 -5.78
C SER A 97 -0.73 -15.15 -6.38
N ALA A 98 -0.90 -16.38 -6.84
CA ALA A 98 -2.17 -16.85 -7.38
C ALA A 98 -3.30 -16.83 -6.34
N ARG A 99 -3.02 -17.16 -5.07
CA ARG A 99 -4.02 -17.09 -3.98
C ARG A 99 -4.50 -15.66 -3.72
N GLN A 100 -3.63 -14.67 -3.85
CA GLN A 100 -4.00 -13.26 -3.69
C GLN A 100 -4.87 -12.76 -4.84
N ILE A 101 -4.64 -13.24 -6.07
CA ILE A 101 -5.48 -12.92 -7.24
C ILE A 101 -6.90 -13.51 -7.10
N VAL A 102 -7.05 -14.65 -6.42
CA VAL A 102 -8.38 -15.26 -6.17
C VAL A 102 -9.28 -14.35 -5.34
N ILE A 103 -8.74 -13.51 -4.44
CA ILE A 103 -9.55 -12.50 -3.72
C ILE A 103 -10.22 -11.55 -4.73
N TYR A 104 -9.52 -11.12 -5.78
CA TYR A 104 -10.11 -10.33 -6.87
C TYR A 104 -11.23 -11.08 -7.61
N HIS A 105 -11.06 -12.39 -7.85
CA HIS A 105 -12.08 -13.22 -8.50
C HIS A 105 -13.32 -13.44 -7.61
N VAL A 106 -13.13 -13.54 -6.29
CA VAL A 106 -14.20 -13.63 -5.29
C VAL A 106 -14.94 -12.31 -5.15
N LEU A 107 -14.24 -11.17 -5.15
CA LEU A 107 -14.86 -9.84 -5.15
C LEU A 107 -15.69 -9.58 -6.42
N ARG A 108 -15.37 -10.23 -7.55
CA ARG A 108 -16.16 -10.13 -8.79
C ARG A 108 -17.35 -11.10 -8.86
N LYS A 109 -17.33 -12.21 -8.11
CA LYS A 109 -18.38 -13.26 -8.16
C LYS A 109 -19.39 -13.23 -7.02
N LYS A 110 -19.25 -12.36 -6.02
CA LYS A 110 -20.27 -12.20 -4.97
C LYS A 110 -20.60 -10.74 -4.75
N SER A 111 -21.86 -10.38 -5.04
CA SER A 111 -22.58 -9.39 -4.23
C SER A 111 -22.30 -9.70 -2.77
N PHE A 112 -21.55 -8.81 -2.12
CA PHE A 112 -21.08 -9.01 -0.76
C PHE A 112 -22.25 -8.85 0.20
N CYS A 113 -22.83 -9.98 0.65
CA CYS A 113 -23.67 -10.01 1.83
C CYS A 113 -22.74 -9.87 3.05
N ALA A 114 -22.81 -8.71 3.71
CA ALA A 114 -22.08 -8.44 4.93
C ALA A 114 -22.73 -9.23 6.08
N THR A 115 -22.11 -10.35 6.48
CA THR A 115 -22.36 -10.99 7.76
C THR A 115 -21.02 -11.33 8.39
N ASN A 116 -20.47 -10.34 9.08
CA ASN A 116 -19.77 -10.46 10.36
C ASN A 116 -19.27 -9.05 10.75
N VAL A 117 -20.23 -8.17 11.00
CA VAL A 117 -20.01 -7.04 11.91
C VAL A 117 -20.08 -7.64 13.30
N VAL A 118 -18.97 -7.59 14.04
CA VAL A 118 -18.98 -7.80 15.48
C VAL A 118 -19.88 -6.71 16.06
N ARG A 119 -21.13 -7.06 16.40
CA ARG A 119 -21.95 -6.20 17.25
C ARG A 119 -21.32 -6.25 18.63
N SER A 120 -20.70 -5.16 19.06
CA SER A 120 -20.50 -4.92 20.48
C SER A 120 -21.88 -4.81 21.12
N GLU A 121 -22.16 -5.72 22.04
CA GLU A 121 -23.40 -5.76 22.80
C GLU A 121 -23.61 -4.48 23.61
N GLU A 122 -24.88 -4.19 23.81
CA GLU A 122 -25.47 -2.99 24.40
C GLU A 122 -24.99 -2.74 25.84
N GLY A 123 -24.79 -1.46 26.17
CA GLY A 123 -24.65 -0.99 27.54
C GLY A 123 -25.61 0.16 27.79
N ILE A 124 -26.79 -0.16 28.33
CA ILE A 124 -27.59 0.64 29.28
C ILE A 124 -28.25 -0.36 30.23
#